data_AF-A0A4U4DZZ1-F1
#
_entry.id   AF-A0A4U4DZZ1-F1
#
_cell.length_a   1.000
_cell.length_b   1.000
_cell.length_c   1.000
_cell.angle_alpha   90.00
_cell.angle_beta   90.00
_cell.angle_gamma   90.00
#
_symmetry.space_group_name_H-M   'P 1'
#
loop_
_entity.id
_entity.type
_entity.pdbx_description
1 polymer ?
#
loop_
_entity_poly.entity_id
_entity_poly.type
_entity_poly.pdbx_seq_one_letter_code
_entity_poly.pdbx_strand_id
1 'polypeptide(L)'
;KITMRSHPRYLEKEESFYHFTCKEWNKDGERTPDLRRCERLCWIKPTIMTNHPIVCGLNCLKIYIKGNRLHLLNDKDRFLIVLEVRRDYILLVTSFYIEYDHTLAKKIKDYERYKV
;
A
#
# COMPACT_ATOMS: atom_id res chain seq x y z
N LYS A 1 9.80 14.56 -1.19
CA LYS A 1 9.17 14.44 0.16
C LYS A 1 8.07 13.40 0.12
N ILE A 2 7.98 12.48 1.08
CA ILE A 2 6.84 11.54 1.21
C ILE A 2 5.87 12.09 2.25
N THR A 3 4.58 12.07 1.95
CA THR A 3 3.52 12.62 2.82
C THR A 3 2.35 11.64 2.92
N MET A 4 1.48 11.87 3.90
CA MET A 4 0.25 11.13 4.14
C MET A 4 -0.94 12.10 4.15
N ARG A 5 -2.14 11.61 3.84
CA ARG A 5 -3.36 12.41 3.84
C ARG A 5 -3.86 12.59 5.26
N SER A 6 -3.96 13.85 5.68
CA SER A 6 -4.35 14.20 7.05
C SER A 6 -5.87 14.35 7.23
N HIS A 7 -6.55 14.96 6.26
CA HIS A 7 -7.97 15.30 6.36
C HIS A 7 -8.86 14.39 5.49
N PRO A 8 -10.08 14.05 5.96
CA PRO A 8 -10.66 14.43 7.26
C PRO A 8 -9.98 13.71 8.43
N ARG A 9 -9.88 14.40 9.58
CA ARG A 9 -9.40 13.77 10.82
C ARG A 9 -10.57 13.13 11.54
N TYR A 10 -10.34 11.97 12.14
CA TYR A 10 -11.32 11.25 12.95
C TYR A 10 -10.61 10.80 14.24
N LEU A 11 -11.24 11.00 15.40
CA LEU A 11 -10.67 10.71 16.73
C LEU A 11 -9.19 11.14 16.86
N GLU A 12 -8.88 12.37 16.44
CA GLU A 12 -7.53 12.97 16.48
C GLU A 12 -6.46 12.28 15.61
N LYS A 13 -6.85 11.32 14.76
CA LYS A 13 -5.97 10.66 13.81
C LYS A 13 -6.22 11.13 12.39
N GLU A 14 -5.16 11.12 11.59
CA GLU A 14 -5.21 11.41 10.16
C GLU A 14 -6.08 10.40 9.41
N GLU A 15 -6.71 10.82 8.31
CA GLU A 15 -7.43 9.91 7.40
C GLU A 15 -6.56 8.70 7.02
N SER A 16 -5.30 8.96 6.67
CA SER A 16 -4.34 7.92 6.31
C SER A 16 -4.11 6.87 7.39
N PHE A 17 -4.18 7.22 8.68
CA PHE A 17 -4.06 6.24 9.77
C PHE A 17 -5.06 5.11 9.59
N TYR A 18 -6.33 5.44 9.35
CA TYR A 18 -7.40 4.46 9.14
C TYR A 18 -7.26 3.71 7.81
N HIS A 19 -6.76 4.37 6.76
CA HIS A 19 -6.41 3.67 5.51
C HIS A 19 -5.29 2.64 5.71
N PHE A 20 -4.42 2.81 6.70
CA PHE A 20 -3.37 1.84 7.00
C PHE A 20 -3.72 0.84 8.10
N THR A 21 -4.81 1.03 8.86
CA THR A 21 -5.13 0.15 9.99
C THR A 21 -6.47 -0.55 9.90
N CYS A 22 -7.39 -0.11 9.04
CA CYS A 22 -8.77 -0.63 9.01
C CYS A 22 -9.19 -1.12 7.63
N LYS A 23 -10.16 -2.06 7.57
CA LYS A 23 -10.87 -2.40 6.32
C LYS A 23 -11.93 -1.32 5.99
N GLU A 24 -12.56 -1.45 4.82
CA GLU A 24 -13.63 -0.55 4.36
C GLU A 24 -14.76 -0.41 5.38
N TRP A 25 -15.59 0.63 5.23
CA TRP A 25 -16.75 0.90 6.08
C TRP A 25 -17.63 -0.36 6.14
N ASN A 26 -17.93 -0.83 7.35
CA ASN A 26 -19.10 -1.71 7.49
C ASN A 26 -20.37 -0.89 7.16
N LYS A 27 -21.51 -1.57 7.02
CA LYS A 27 -22.79 -0.91 6.70
C LYS A 27 -23.19 0.17 7.71
N ASP A 28 -22.62 0.11 8.91
CA ASP A 28 -22.92 0.98 10.04
C ASP A 28 -21.98 2.18 10.14
N GLY A 29 -21.03 2.32 9.21
CA GLY A 29 -20.08 3.45 9.21
C GLY A 29 -18.96 3.29 10.25
N GLU A 30 -18.75 2.11 10.81
CA GLU A 30 -17.63 1.84 11.70
C GLU A 30 -16.41 1.28 10.96
N ARG A 31 -15.23 1.59 11.50
CA ARG A 31 -13.92 1.15 11.02
C ARG A 31 -13.44 -0.01 11.87
N THR A 32 -13.44 -1.23 11.30
CA THR A 32 -12.86 -2.39 11.98
C THR A 32 -11.36 -2.50 11.69
N PRO A 33 -10.50 -2.61 12.72
CA PRO A 33 -9.08 -2.85 12.52
C PRO A 33 -8.80 -4.12 11.71
N ASP A 34 -7.86 -4.02 10.79
CA ASP A 34 -7.32 -5.13 10.00
C ASP A 34 -5.96 -5.53 10.60
N LEU A 35 -5.96 -6.57 11.43
CA LEU A 35 -4.74 -7.01 12.13
C LEU A 35 -3.61 -7.37 11.16
N ARG A 36 -3.92 -7.99 10.01
CA ARG A 36 -2.92 -8.34 8.99
C ARG A 36 -2.32 -7.11 8.34
N ARG A 37 -3.08 -6.04 8.22
CA ARG A 37 -2.59 -4.73 7.79
C ARG A 37 -1.69 -4.09 8.86
N CYS A 38 -2.15 -4.07 10.11
CA CYS A 38 -1.42 -3.50 11.24
C CYS A 38 -0.05 -4.16 11.46
N GLU A 39 0.02 -5.50 11.37
CA GLU A 39 1.27 -6.28 11.46
C GLU A 39 2.37 -5.81 10.49
N ARG A 40 1.97 -5.22 9.35
CA ARG A 40 2.85 -4.90 8.21
C ARG A 40 3.14 -3.41 8.07
N LEU A 41 2.66 -2.57 9.00
CA LEU A 41 2.92 -1.13 8.99
C LEU A 41 4.42 -0.82 8.99
N CYS A 42 5.19 -1.59 9.77
CA CYS A 42 6.64 -1.44 9.87
C CYS A 42 7.37 -1.79 8.56
N TRP A 43 6.73 -2.47 7.61
CA TRP A 43 7.33 -2.83 6.32
C TRP A 43 7.30 -1.66 5.32
N ILE A 44 6.38 -0.71 5.49
CA ILE A 44 6.18 0.38 4.52
C ILE A 44 7.46 1.21 4.36
N LYS A 45 8.00 1.73 5.46
CA LYS A 45 9.17 2.60 5.46
C LYS A 45 10.41 1.94 4.83
N PRO A 46 10.84 0.73 5.23
CA PRO A 46 11.98 0.09 4.59
C PRO A 46 11.72 -0.21 3.11
N THR A 47 10.51 -0.63 2.72
CA THR A 47 10.20 -0.90 1.30
C THR A 47 10.31 0.36 0.42
N ILE A 48 9.90 1.54 0.90
CA ILE A 48 9.95 2.78 0.11
C ILE A 48 11.28 3.53 0.20
N MET A 49 12.02 3.39 1.30
CA MET A 49 13.24 4.18 1.55
C MET A 49 14.53 3.44 1.18
N THR A 50 14.46 2.13 0.95
CA THR A 50 15.62 1.32 0.57
C THR A 50 15.51 0.86 -0.88
N ASN A 51 16.65 0.57 -1.51
CA ASN A 51 16.63 -0.16 -2.77
C ASN A 51 16.36 -1.65 -2.46
N HIS A 52 15.09 -1.97 -2.24
CA HIS A 52 14.67 -3.29 -1.75
C HIS A 52 15.23 -4.48 -2.55
N PRO A 53 15.30 -4.46 -3.91
CA PRO A 53 15.98 -5.51 -4.66
C PRO A 53 17.44 -5.75 -4.24
N ILE A 54 18.19 -4.69 -3.93
CA ILE A 54 19.58 -4.79 -3.47
C ILE A 54 19.64 -5.33 -2.03
N VAL A 55 18.77 -4.82 -1.15
CA VAL A 55 18.79 -5.19 0.29
C VAL A 55 18.26 -6.60 0.52
N CYS A 56 17.22 -7.01 -0.21
CA CYS A 56 16.57 -8.30 -0.05
C CYS A 56 17.33 -9.43 -0.77
N GLY A 57 18.10 -9.11 -1.82
CA GLY A 57 18.79 -10.11 -2.66
C GLY A 57 17.84 -11.02 -3.45
N LEU A 58 16.53 -10.77 -3.36
CA LEU A 58 15.45 -11.53 -4.01
C LEU A 58 14.61 -10.58 -4.86
N ASN A 59 14.17 -11.06 -6.03
CA ASN A 59 13.22 -10.33 -6.88
C ASN A 59 11.78 -10.54 -6.41
N CYS A 60 11.49 -10.17 -5.15
CA CYS A 60 10.16 -10.33 -4.53
C CYS A 60 9.28 -9.08 -4.63
N LEU A 61 9.83 -7.94 -5.07
CA LEU A 61 9.09 -6.68 -5.19
C LEU A 61 8.83 -6.36 -6.66
N LYS A 62 7.56 -6.48 -7.05
CA LYS A 62 7.04 -6.15 -8.37
C LYS A 62 6.60 -4.70 -8.40
N ILE A 63 7.24 -3.90 -9.26
CA ILE A 63 6.99 -2.46 -9.38
C ILE A 63 6.27 -2.18 -10.70
N TYR A 64 5.16 -1.45 -10.65
CA TYR A 64 4.41 -1.05 -11.84
C TYR A 64 3.70 0.30 -11.66
N ILE A 65 3.42 0.98 -12.77
CA ILE A 65 2.73 2.29 -12.77
C ILE A 65 1.39 2.16 -13.49
N LYS A 66 0.30 2.37 -12.76
CA LYS A 66 -1.06 2.35 -13.31
C LYS A 66 -1.73 3.69 -13.10
N GLY A 67 -1.97 4.43 -14.19
CA GLY A 67 -2.38 5.84 -14.11
C GLY A 67 -1.26 6.69 -13.52
N ASN A 68 -1.56 7.47 -12.48
CA ASN A 68 -0.59 8.28 -11.73
C ASN A 68 -0.06 7.59 -10.45
N ARG A 69 -0.32 6.28 -10.29
CA ARG A 69 0.01 5.53 -9.07
C ARG A 69 1.09 4.50 -9.31
N LEU A 70 2.14 4.60 -8.51
CA LEU A 70 3.19 3.61 -8.38
C LEU A 70 2.76 2.54 -7.39
N HIS A 71 2.83 1.29 -7.81
CA HIS A 71 2.44 0.13 -7.03
C HIS A 71 3.67 -0.72 -6.73
N LEU A 72 3.87 -1.04 -5.46
CA LEU A 72 4.94 -1.91 -4.97
C LEU A 72 4.28 -3.17 -4.41
N LEU A 73 4.25 -4.24 -5.21
CA LEU A 73 3.59 -5.49 -4.89
C LEU A 73 4.63 -6.54 -4.48
N ASN A 74 4.50 -7.08 -3.27
CA ASN A 74 5.13 -8.33 -2.90
C ASN A 74 4.05 -9.41 -2.94
N ASP A 75 4.05 -10.22 -3.98
CA ASP A 75 3.05 -11.25 -4.22
C ASP A 75 3.21 -12.47 -3.30
N LYS A 76 4.45 -12.76 -2.87
CA LYS A 76 4.74 -13.84 -1.91
C LYS A 76 4.14 -13.55 -0.54
N ASP A 77 4.36 -12.34 -0.02
CA ASP A 77 3.82 -11.90 1.27
C ASP A 77 2.41 -11.29 1.16
N ARG A 78 1.87 -11.25 -0.06
CA ARG A 78 0.56 -10.67 -0.42
C ARG A 78 0.40 -9.24 0.11
N PHE A 79 1.45 -8.44 -0.01
CA PHE A 79 1.48 -7.08 0.50
C PHE A 79 1.61 -6.08 -0.65
N LEU A 80 0.80 -5.01 -0.59
CA LEU A 80 0.80 -3.97 -1.60
C LEU A 80 0.95 -2.61 -0.94
N ILE A 81 1.87 -1.80 -1.46
CA ILE A 81 1.97 -0.37 -1.16
C ILE A 81 1.60 0.40 -2.42
N VAL A 82 0.79 1.45 -2.25
CA VAL A 82 0.38 2.35 -3.33
C VAL A 82 0.83 3.76 -3.03
N LEU A 83 1.64 4.30 -3.93
CA LEU A 83 2.14 5.66 -3.91
C LEU A 83 1.54 6.44 -5.07
N GLU A 84 1.29 7.72 -4.88
CA GLU A 84 0.88 8.64 -5.95
C GLU A 84 1.95 9.70 -6.11
N VAL A 85 2.51 9.79 -7.31
CA VAL A 85 3.57 10.77 -7.62
C VAL A 85 2.88 12.08 -8.00
N ARG A 86 3.11 13.13 -7.21
CA ARG A 86 2.65 14.49 -7.48
C ARG A 86 3.85 15.37 -7.81
N ARG A 87 3.59 16.60 -8.27
CA ARG A 87 4.64 17.54 -8.72
C ARG A 87 5.73 17.75 -7.67
N ASP A 88 5.33 18.05 -6.43
CA ASP A 88 6.28 18.46 -5.39
C ASP A 88 6.52 17.39 -4.31
N TYR A 89 5.70 16.33 -4.31
CA TYR A 89 5.75 15.31 -3.27
C TYR A 89 5.15 13.98 -3.72
N ILE A 90 5.47 12.93 -2.98
CA ILE A 90 4.87 11.60 -3.13
C ILE A 90 3.86 11.42 -2.01
N LEU A 91 2.64 11.04 -2.35
CA LEU A 91 1.60 10.71 -1.39
C LEU A 91 1.60 9.19 -1.17
N LEU A 92 1.79 8.76 0.08
CA LEU A 92 1.51 7.39 0.47
C LEU A 92 -0.01 7.23 0.61
N VAL A 93 -0.63 6.60 -0.40
CA VAL A 93 -2.08 6.51 -0.52
C VAL A 93 -2.63 5.44 0.41
N THR A 94 -2.11 4.22 0.31
CA THR A 94 -2.55 3.08 1.11
C THR A 94 -1.49 1.98 1.12
N SER A 95 -1.57 1.10 2.12
CA SER A 95 -0.83 -0.16 2.15
C SER A 95 -1.70 -1.25 2.77
N PHE A 96 -1.77 -2.44 2.18
CA PHE A 96 -2.62 -3.50 2.72
C PHE A 96 -2.18 -4.91 2.34
N TYR A 97 -2.62 -5.86 3.18
CA TYR A 97 -2.55 -7.29 2.91
C TYR A 97 -3.68 -7.71 1.96
N ILE A 98 -3.35 -8.51 0.95
CA ILE A 98 -4.29 -9.05 -0.02
C ILE A 98 -4.74 -10.43 0.44
N GLU A 99 -5.94 -10.48 1.01
CA GLU A 99 -6.51 -11.71 1.55
C GLU A 99 -6.88 -12.72 0.45
N TYR A 100 -7.58 -12.26 -0.59
CA TYR A 100 -8.17 -13.16 -1.58
C TYR A 100 -7.28 -13.39 -2.81
N ASP A 101 -7.20 -14.65 -3.25
CA ASP A 101 -6.41 -15.08 -4.40
C ASP A 101 -6.81 -14.39 -5.71
N HIS A 102 -8.11 -14.22 -5.95
CA HIS A 102 -8.59 -13.53 -7.15
C HIS A 102 -8.12 -12.06 -7.18
N THR A 103 -8.02 -11.41 -6.00
CA THR A 103 -7.51 -10.05 -5.88
C THR A 103 -6.01 -10.03 -6.16
N LEU A 104 -5.26 -10.98 -5.61
CA LEU A 104 -3.82 -11.11 -5.87
C LEU A 104 -3.55 -11.37 -7.36
N ALA A 105 -4.26 -12.31 -7.97
CA ALA A 105 -4.14 -12.64 -9.39
C ALA A 105 -4.43 -11.42 -10.28
N LYS A 106 -5.42 -10.59 -9.92
CA LYS A 106 -5.69 -9.32 -10.61
C LYS A 106 -4.52 -8.34 -10.49
N LYS A 107 -3.88 -8.25 -9.32
CA LYS A 107 -2.70 -7.38 -9.11
C LYS A 107 -1.46 -7.88 -9.86
N ILE A 108 -1.27 -9.20 -9.96
CA ILE A 108 -0.21 -9.79 -10.78
C ILE A 108 -0.46 -9.49 -12.27
N LYS A 109 -1.70 -9.62 -12.76
CA LYS A 109 -2.05 -9.23 -14.13
C LYS A 109 -1.83 -7.74 -14.41
N ASP A 110 -2.18 -6.88 -13.45
CA ASP A 110 -1.88 -5.45 -13.54
C ASP A 110 -0.35 -5.22 -13.63
N TYR A 111 0.45 -5.90 -12.81
CA TYR A 111 1.90 -5.83 -12.91
C TYR A 111 2.42 -6.24 -14.30
N GLU A 112 1.99 -7.39 -14.83
CA GLU A 112 2.48 -7.84 -16.14
C GLU A 112 2.13 -6.87 -17.28
N ARG A 113 1.02 -6.14 -17.15
CA ARG A 113 0.61 -5.13 -18.13
C ARG A 113 1.35 -3.79 -17.98
N TYR A 114 1.74 -3.40 -16.77
CA TYR A 114 2.18 -2.04 -16.46
C TYR A 114 3.57 -1.95 -15.78
N LYS A 115 4.32 -3.05 -15.73
CA LYS A 115 5.68 -3.10 -15.17
C LYS A 115 6.60 -2.08 -15.85
N VAL A 116 7.50 -1.51 -15.05
CA VAL A 116 8.51 -0.52 -15.45
C VAL A 116 9.85 -1.21 -15.70
#